data_AF-A0A7X8LY72-F1
#
_entry.id   AF-A0A7X8LY72-F1
#
_cell.length_a   1.000
_cell.length_b   1.000
_cell.length_c   1.000
_cell.angle_alpha   90.00
_cell.angle_beta   90.00
_cell.angle_gamma   90.00
#
_symmetry.space_group_name_H-M   'P 1'
#
loop_
_entity.id
_entity.type
_entity.pdbx_description
1 polymer ?
#
loop_
_entity_poly.entity_id
_entity_poly.type
_entity_poly.pdbx_seq_one_letter_code
_entity_poly.pdbx_strand_id
1 'polypeptide(L)'
;MKLNLTVKDLESLTFSQKQTLNSLWLPAVYDRAVASVCKDVENDIYENLEFVVGEVILSEKGSITLKRLRIPDDFVVDEEFSADGQDSSEDVVYDYTFDPGDYFLKENCLPLLNIGQLINCLRNTKAGQDGFSLDIPPVSGIGAEQGFCISDRFGEVDKDDELVDLLFNILKEQL
;
A
#
# COMPACT_ATOMS: atom_id res chain seq x y z
N MET A 1 12.67 -10.81 -0.33
CA MET A 1 12.13 -9.99 0.75
C MET A 1 10.95 -9.20 0.23
N LYS A 2 9.79 -9.43 0.86
CA LYS A 2 8.55 -8.71 0.61
C LYS A 2 8.70 -7.27 1.11
N LEU A 3 8.25 -6.28 0.34
CA LEU A 3 8.40 -4.84 0.68
C LEU A 3 7.08 -4.17 1.07
N ASN A 4 5.96 -4.75 0.66
CA ASN A 4 4.60 -4.26 0.90
C ASN A 4 3.68 -5.43 1.26
N LEU A 5 2.58 -5.12 1.94
CA LEU A 5 1.44 -6.04 1.98
C LEU A 5 0.95 -6.37 0.57
N THR A 6 0.38 -7.55 0.44
CA THR A 6 -0.27 -8.06 -0.76
C THR A 6 -1.77 -8.15 -0.55
N VAL A 7 -2.53 -8.30 -1.64
CA VAL A 7 -3.98 -8.52 -1.55
C VAL A 7 -4.33 -9.75 -0.70
N LYS A 8 -3.52 -10.82 -0.76
CA LYS A 8 -3.72 -12.03 0.06
C LYS A 8 -3.60 -11.76 1.57
N ASP A 9 -2.69 -10.86 1.96
CA ASP A 9 -2.56 -10.47 3.37
C ASP A 9 -3.82 -9.76 3.85
N LEU A 10 -4.35 -8.86 3.01
CA LEU A 10 -5.60 -8.13 3.29
C LEU A 10 -6.82 -9.06 3.30
N GLU A 11 -6.84 -10.10 2.48
CA GLU A 11 -7.88 -11.14 2.49
C GLU A 11 -7.89 -11.93 3.79
N SER A 12 -6.75 -12.05 4.47
CA SER A 12 -6.66 -12.70 5.78
C SER A 12 -7.29 -11.90 6.93
N LEU A 13 -7.67 -10.63 6.68
CA LEU A 13 -8.29 -9.74 7.67
C LEU A 13 -9.82 -9.91 7.69
N THR A 14 -10.39 -9.83 8.89
CA THR A 14 -11.84 -9.71 9.07
C THR A 14 -12.35 -8.35 8.61
N PHE A 15 -13.67 -8.23 8.42
CA PHE A 15 -14.29 -6.95 8.06
C PHE A 15 -13.97 -5.81 9.04
N SER A 16 -14.03 -6.09 10.36
CA SER A 16 -13.69 -5.10 11.40
C SER A 16 -12.22 -4.66 11.29
N GLN A 17 -11.30 -5.61 11.13
CA GLN A 17 -9.88 -5.31 10.99
C GLN A 17 -9.59 -4.48 9.74
N LYS A 18 -10.29 -4.72 8.62
CA LYS A 18 -10.21 -3.90 7.41
C LYS A 18 -10.69 -2.47 7.66
N GLN A 19 -11.78 -2.27 8.40
CA GLN A 19 -12.25 -0.94 8.79
C GLN A 19 -11.24 -0.23 9.69
N THR A 20 -10.70 -0.91 10.70
CA THR A 20 -9.66 -0.34 11.57
C THR A 20 -8.42 0.04 10.76
N LEU A 21 -7.92 -0.84 9.89
CA LEU A 21 -6.78 -0.58 9.02
C LEU A 21 -7.01 0.63 8.12
N ASN A 22 -8.19 0.73 7.51
CA ASN A 22 -8.56 1.89 6.71
C ASN A 22 -8.54 3.17 7.54
N SER A 23 -9.05 3.15 8.78
CA SER A 23 -9.08 4.34 9.64
C SER A 23 -7.69 4.80 10.11
N LEU A 24 -6.76 3.86 10.33
CA LEU A 24 -5.36 4.16 10.66
C LEU A 24 -4.56 4.69 9.46
N TRP A 25 -5.01 4.40 8.24
CA TRP A 25 -4.34 4.83 7.02
C TRP A 25 -4.70 6.26 6.64
N LEU A 26 -3.67 7.10 6.55
CA LEU A 26 -3.70 8.44 5.97
C LEU A 26 -3.07 8.36 4.57
N PRO A 27 -3.88 8.34 3.49
CA PRO A 27 -3.35 8.17 2.14
C PRO A 27 -2.43 9.30 1.72
N ALA A 28 -1.33 8.93 1.07
CA ALA A 28 -0.39 9.84 0.45
C ALA A 28 -0.18 9.50 -1.03
N VAL A 29 0.35 10.45 -1.79
CA VAL A 29 0.77 10.20 -3.17
C VAL A 29 1.87 9.12 -3.18
N TYR A 30 1.80 8.23 -4.16
CA TYR A 30 2.63 7.02 -4.33
C TYR A 30 2.34 5.87 -3.38
N ASP A 31 1.34 5.98 -2.50
CA ASP A 31 0.85 4.83 -1.76
C ASP A 31 0.34 3.75 -2.71
N ARG A 32 0.66 2.49 -2.41
CA ARG A 32 0.02 1.35 -3.05
C ARG A 32 -1.26 1.02 -2.31
N ALA A 33 -2.33 0.80 -3.05
CA ALA A 33 -3.64 0.48 -2.49
C ALA A 33 -4.38 -0.51 -3.38
N VAL A 34 -5.44 -1.09 -2.83
CA VAL A 34 -6.40 -1.91 -3.55
C VAL A 34 -7.78 -1.29 -3.39
N ALA A 35 -8.52 -1.15 -4.48
CA ALA A 35 -9.91 -0.75 -4.48
C ALA A 35 -10.81 -1.96 -4.73
N SER A 36 -11.92 -2.05 -4.01
CA SER A 36 -12.97 -3.04 -4.28
C SER A 36 -13.93 -2.47 -5.33
N VAL A 37 -13.86 -2.98 -6.56
CA VAL A 37 -14.65 -2.51 -7.70
C VAL A 37 -15.78 -3.49 -7.98
N CYS A 38 -17.01 -2.99 -8.14
CA CYS A 38 -18.15 -3.83 -8.49
C CYS A 38 -18.02 -4.28 -9.94
N LYS A 39 -17.97 -5.60 -10.14
CA LYS A 39 -17.93 -6.22 -11.47
C LYS A 39 -19.31 -6.63 -11.94
N ASP A 40 -20.12 -7.18 -11.03
CA ASP A 40 -21.47 -7.63 -11.30
C ASP A 40 -22.36 -7.30 -10.10
N VAL A 41 -23.28 -6.36 -10.30
CA VAL A 41 -24.21 -5.88 -9.28
C VAL A 41 -25.28 -6.94 -8.95
N GLU A 42 -25.71 -7.73 -9.94
CA GLU A 42 -26.79 -8.70 -9.74
C GLU A 42 -26.34 -9.88 -8.87
N ASN A 43 -25.08 -10.27 -9.01
CA ASN A 43 -24.48 -11.39 -8.28
C ASN A 43 -23.59 -10.95 -7.10
N ASP A 44 -23.56 -9.65 -6.78
CA ASP A 44 -22.74 -9.06 -5.71
C ASP A 44 -21.24 -9.41 -5.82
N ILE A 45 -20.72 -9.43 -7.07
CA ILE A 45 -19.33 -9.80 -7.36
C ILE A 45 -18.47 -8.54 -7.42
N TYR A 46 -17.44 -8.51 -6.57
CA TYR A 46 -16.43 -7.47 -6.56
C TYR A 46 -15.06 -8.03 -6.94
N GLU A 47 -14.26 -7.19 -7.58
CA GLU A 47 -12.87 -7.47 -7.89
C GLU A 47 -11.93 -6.47 -7.22
N ASN A 48 -10.77 -6.97 -6.80
CA ASN A 48 -9.71 -6.18 -6.19
C ASN A 48 -8.83 -5.59 -7.30
N LEU A 49 -8.84 -4.26 -7.43
CA LEU A 49 -8.00 -3.53 -8.36
C LEU A 49 -6.84 -2.88 -7.60
N GLU A 50 -5.62 -3.37 -7.84
CA GLU A 50 -4.41 -2.75 -7.31
C GLU A 50 -4.06 -1.47 -8.09
N PHE A 51 -3.70 -0.41 -7.37
CA PHE A 51 -3.27 0.85 -7.97
C PHE A 51 -2.26 1.59 -7.09
N VAL A 52 -1.62 2.59 -7.70
CA VAL A 52 -0.78 3.58 -7.02
C VAL A 52 -1.55 4.88 -6.94
N VAL A 53 -1.58 5.52 -5.77
CA VAL A 53 -2.23 6.82 -5.58
C VAL A 53 -1.44 7.89 -6.33
N GLY A 54 -2.06 8.53 -7.32
CA GLY A 54 -1.51 9.69 -8.02
C GLY A 54 -1.92 11.01 -7.40
N GLU A 55 -3.11 11.08 -6.80
CA GLU A 55 -3.65 12.29 -6.18
C GLU A 55 -4.57 11.93 -5.01
N VAL A 56 -4.57 12.75 -3.96
CA VAL A 56 -5.47 12.64 -2.80
C VAL A 56 -6.37 13.88 -2.79
N ILE A 57 -7.66 13.67 -3.04
CA ILE A 57 -8.65 14.74 -3.18
C ILE A 57 -9.53 14.76 -1.92
N LEU A 58 -9.55 15.89 -1.22
CA LEU A 58 -10.40 16.13 -0.06
C LEU A 58 -11.64 16.92 -0.48
N SER A 59 -12.83 16.37 -0.19
CA SER A 59 -14.08 17.11 -0.39
C SER A 59 -14.34 18.09 0.74
N GLU A 60 -15.19 19.10 0.50
CA GLU A 60 -15.66 20.05 1.52
C GLU A 60 -16.35 19.35 2.71
N LYS A 61 -16.90 18.15 2.49
CA LYS A 61 -17.58 17.33 3.50
C LYS A 61 -16.62 16.40 4.27
N GLY A 62 -15.32 16.45 3.96
CA GLY A 62 -14.29 15.63 4.60
C GLY A 62 -14.11 14.23 4.03
N SER A 63 -14.79 13.89 2.92
CA SER A 63 -14.56 12.62 2.24
C SER A 63 -13.25 12.65 1.46
N ILE A 64 -12.51 11.54 1.44
CA ILE A 64 -11.26 11.39 0.70
C ILE A 64 -11.52 10.54 -0.55
N THR A 65 -11.12 11.07 -1.70
CA THR A 65 -11.10 10.36 -2.98
C THR A 65 -9.66 10.21 -3.44
N LEU A 66 -9.30 9.00 -3.88
CA LEU A 66 -7.97 8.65 -4.38
C LEU A 66 -8.04 8.55 -5.89
N LYS A 67 -7.19 9.30 -6.58
CA LYS A 67 -7.01 9.17 -8.02
C LYS A 67 -5.85 8.23 -8.29
N ARG A 68 -6.03 7.28 -9.19
CA ARG A 68 -4.98 6.39 -9.67
C ARG A 68 -3.93 7.18 -10.47
N LEU A 69 -2.66 6.87 -10.21
CA LEU A 69 -1.55 7.35 -11.01
C LEU A 69 -1.58 6.65 -12.38
N ARG A 70 -1.70 7.44 -13.46
CA ARG A 70 -1.47 6.98 -14.82
C ARG A 70 -0.02 7.23 -15.21
N ILE A 71 0.59 6.25 -15.88
CA ILE A 71 1.83 6.50 -16.62
C ILE A 71 1.37 7.10 -17.95
N PRO A 72 1.87 8.28 -18.36
CA PRO A 72 1.55 8.83 -19.68
C PRO A 72 2.02 7.86 -20.77
N ASP A 73 1.20 7.67 -21.81
CA ASP A 73 1.50 6.73 -22.92
C ASP A 73 2.85 7.04 -23.61
N ASP A 74 3.32 8.29 -23.53
CA ASP A 74 4.62 8.74 -24.08
C ASP A 74 5.86 8.15 -23.37
N PHE A 75 5.70 7.51 -22.20
CA PHE A 75 6.80 6.83 -21.49
C PHE A 75 6.92 5.35 -21.83
N VAL A 76 6.02 4.80 -22.66
CA VAL A 76 6.18 3.46 -23.23
C VAL A 76 7.18 3.58 -24.38
N VAL A 77 8.46 3.73 -24.04
CA VAL A 77 9.54 3.60 -25.03
C VAL A 77 9.59 2.14 -25.39
N ASP A 78 8.90 1.74 -26.46
CA ASP A 78 9.26 0.53 -27.18
C ASP A 78 10.76 0.64 -27.49
N GLU A 79 11.55 -0.27 -26.92
CA GLU A 79 12.97 -0.43 -27.25
C GLU A 79 13.12 -0.96 -28.69
N GLU A 80 12.72 -0.17 -29.68
CA GLU A 80 13.26 -0.20 -31.03
C GLU A 80 13.80 1.19 -31.36
N PHE A 81 15.05 1.41 -30.98
CA PHE A 81 15.86 2.52 -31.49
C PHE A 81 15.90 2.46 -33.02
N SER A 82 15.07 3.28 -33.66
CA SER A 82 15.32 3.78 -35.01
C SER A 82 15.48 5.29 -34.90
N ALA A 83 16.74 5.72 -34.91
CA ALA A 83 17.10 7.14 -34.94
C ALA A 83 16.72 7.72 -36.30
N ASP A 84 15.77 8.65 -36.33
CA ASP A 84 15.91 9.88 -37.12
C ASP A 84 14.92 10.94 -36.61
N GLY A 85 15.44 12.16 -36.42
CA GLY A 85 14.78 13.21 -35.65
C GLY A 85 13.71 14.00 -36.40
N GLN A 86 12.99 14.82 -35.65
CA GLN A 86 12.85 16.26 -35.92
C GLN A 86 12.12 16.96 -34.76
N ASP A 87 12.62 18.15 -34.48
CA ASP A 87 12.11 19.18 -33.58
C ASP A 87 10.66 19.53 -33.91
N SER A 88 9.77 19.49 -32.92
CA SER A 88 8.41 20.06 -33.00
C SER A 88 7.91 20.37 -31.59
N SER A 89 8.29 21.55 -31.10
CA SER A 89 7.60 22.22 -30.00
C SER A 89 6.18 22.60 -30.45
N GLU A 90 5.23 21.70 -30.27
CA GLU A 90 3.80 21.99 -30.35
C GLU A 90 3.16 21.71 -29.00
N ASP A 91 2.37 22.67 -28.51
CA ASP A 91 1.61 22.59 -27.26
C ASP A 91 0.79 21.29 -27.22
N VAL A 92 1.30 20.29 -26.50
CA VAL A 92 0.60 19.02 -26.27
C VAL A 92 -0.57 19.30 -25.34
N VAL A 93 -1.74 19.54 -25.92
CA VAL A 93 -3.01 19.55 -25.20
C VAL A 93 -3.29 18.10 -24.80
N TYR A 94 -2.93 17.75 -23.57
CA TYR A 94 -3.32 16.46 -22.99
C TYR A 94 -4.85 16.39 -22.94
N ASP A 95 -5.43 15.54 -23.78
CA ASP A 95 -6.84 15.16 -23.69
C ASP A 95 -7.00 14.32 -22.42
N TYR A 96 -7.17 14.99 -21.27
CA TYR A 96 -7.44 14.36 -19.99
C TYR A 96 -8.87 13.80 -20.04
N THR A 97 -9.08 12.70 -20.75
CA THR A 97 -10.36 12.00 -20.75
C THR A 97 -10.64 11.55 -19.32
N PHE A 98 -11.65 12.14 -18.69
CA PHE A 98 -12.11 11.72 -17.37
C PHE A 98 -12.58 10.26 -17.47
N ASP A 99 -11.82 9.36 -16.86
CA ASP A 99 -12.19 7.95 -16.74
C ASP A 99 -12.69 7.71 -15.31
N PRO A 100 -13.98 7.40 -15.12
CA PRO A 100 -14.52 7.06 -13.80
C PRO A 100 -13.76 5.91 -13.12
N GLY A 101 -13.08 5.05 -13.89
CA GLY A 101 -12.24 3.96 -13.37
C GLY A 101 -10.94 4.40 -12.68
N ASP A 102 -10.64 5.70 -12.64
CA ASP A 102 -9.45 6.23 -11.98
C ASP A 102 -9.68 6.72 -10.55
N TYR A 103 -10.94 6.90 -10.13
CA TYR A 103 -11.26 7.58 -8.88
C TYR A 103 -11.95 6.63 -7.91
N PHE A 104 -11.37 6.49 -6.72
CA PHE A 104 -11.85 5.58 -5.69
C PHE A 104 -12.11 6.32 -4.38
N LEU A 105 -13.27 6.10 -3.76
CA LEU A 105 -13.51 6.58 -2.40
C LEU A 105 -12.59 5.82 -1.44
N LYS A 106 -11.92 6.53 -0.53
CA LYS A 106 -11.00 5.94 0.45
C LYS A 106 -11.65 4.81 1.25
N GLU A 107 -12.92 4.94 1.60
CA GLU A 107 -13.68 3.94 2.37
C GLU A 107 -13.79 2.57 1.67
N ASN A 108 -13.68 2.56 0.34
CA ASN A 108 -13.73 1.34 -0.49
C ASN A 108 -12.32 0.83 -0.86
N CYS A 109 -11.28 1.40 -0.25
CA CYS A 109 -9.89 1.07 -0.50
C CYS A 109 -9.21 0.47 0.73
N LEU A 110 -8.15 -0.30 0.53
CA LEU A 110 -7.24 -0.73 1.58
C LEU A 110 -5.79 -0.47 1.17
N PRO A 111 -4.92 -0.07 2.12
CA PRO A 111 -3.52 0.18 1.81
C PRO A 111 -2.72 -1.13 1.69
N LEU A 112 -1.82 -1.17 0.71
CA LEU A 112 -0.76 -2.16 0.62
C LEU A 112 0.49 -1.61 1.31
N LEU A 113 0.40 -1.48 2.63
CA LEU A 113 1.39 -0.78 3.48
C LEU A 113 2.81 -1.33 3.25
N ASN A 114 3.77 -0.43 3.08
CA ASN A 114 5.20 -0.77 3.12
C ASN A 114 5.71 -0.91 4.57
N ILE A 115 6.96 -1.38 4.74
CA ILE A 115 7.60 -1.55 6.06
C ILE A 115 7.52 -0.28 6.92
N GLY A 116 7.84 0.89 6.36
CA GLY A 116 7.80 2.15 7.11
C GLY A 116 6.40 2.53 7.56
N GLN A 117 5.41 2.29 6.70
CA GLN A 117 4.01 2.53 7.01
C GLN A 117 3.49 1.55 8.07
N LEU A 118 3.87 0.27 8.01
CA LEU A 118 3.54 -0.74 9.03
C LEU A 118 4.10 -0.35 10.40
N ILE A 119 5.37 0.05 10.47
CA ILE A 119 6.00 0.56 11.70
C ILE A 119 5.23 1.78 12.23
N ASN A 120 4.87 2.72 11.36
CA ASN A 120 4.11 3.90 11.77
C ASN A 120 2.69 3.54 12.28
N CYS A 121 2.01 2.60 11.64
CA CYS A 121 0.71 2.10 12.11
C CYS A 121 0.85 1.44 13.49
N LEU A 122 1.83 0.56 13.68
CA LEU A 122 2.11 -0.09 14.96
C LEU A 122 2.37 0.91 16.10
N ARG A 123 3.12 1.99 15.82
CA ARG A 123 3.36 3.07 16.81
C ARG A 123 2.08 3.73 17.31
N ASN A 124 1.02 3.72 16.50
CA ASN A 124 -0.27 4.30 16.84
C ASN A 124 -1.25 3.29 17.48
N THR A 125 -0.81 2.06 17.73
CA THR A 125 -1.57 1.04 18.48
C THR A 125 -1.03 0.87 19.90
N LYS A 126 -1.67 0.01 20.71
CA LYS A 126 -1.20 -0.30 22.07
C LYS A 126 0.19 -0.93 22.08
N ALA A 127 0.50 -1.77 21.10
CA ALA A 127 1.81 -2.39 20.95
C ALA A 127 2.95 -1.35 20.79
N GLY A 128 2.64 -0.18 20.23
CA GLY A 128 3.60 0.90 20.04
C GLY A 128 3.74 1.89 21.20
N GLN A 129 2.85 1.86 22.21
CA GLN A 129 2.77 2.92 23.23
C GLN A 129 4.04 3.04 24.09
N ASP A 130 4.62 1.90 24.46
CA ASP A 130 5.85 1.83 25.24
C ASP A 130 7.12 1.76 24.36
N GLY A 131 6.94 1.84 23.04
CA GLY A 131 8.00 1.59 22.05
C GLY A 131 8.32 0.10 21.88
N PHE A 132 9.07 -0.20 20.83
CA PHE A 132 9.58 -1.54 20.54
C PHE A 132 10.95 -1.45 19.86
N SER A 133 11.72 -2.53 19.94
CA SER A 133 12.97 -2.71 19.21
C SER A 133 12.77 -3.75 18.12
N LEU A 134 13.39 -3.51 16.96
CA LEU A 134 13.38 -4.44 15.84
C LEU A 134 14.82 -4.91 15.60
N ASP A 135 15.03 -6.21 15.76
CA ASP A 135 16.30 -6.86 15.50
C ASP A 135 16.33 -7.36 14.05
N ILE A 136 17.26 -6.80 13.27
CA ILE A 136 17.48 -7.15 11.86
C ILE A 136 18.70 -8.08 11.80
N PRO A 137 18.54 -9.32 11.33
CA PRO A 137 19.64 -10.27 11.31
C PRO A 137 20.69 -9.92 10.25
N PRO A 138 21.95 -10.34 10.45
CA PRO A 138 22.98 -10.18 9.44
C PRO A 138 22.67 -11.04 8.22
N VAL A 139 23.03 -10.55 7.03
CA VAL A 139 22.81 -11.27 5.76
C VAL A 139 23.60 -12.61 5.72
N SER A 140 24.69 -12.71 6.47
CA SER A 140 25.50 -13.94 6.57
C SER A 140 26.30 -13.97 7.88
N GLY A 141 26.75 -15.17 8.27
CA GLY A 141 27.52 -15.38 9.50
C GLY A 141 26.68 -15.86 10.68
N ILE A 142 27.24 -15.76 11.88
CA ILE A 142 26.58 -16.21 13.11
C ILE A 142 25.32 -15.38 13.35
N GLY A 143 24.16 -16.04 13.51
CA GLY A 143 22.87 -15.38 13.71
C GLY A 143 22.16 -14.99 12.42
N ALA A 144 22.67 -15.34 11.24
CA ALA A 144 21.95 -15.13 9.97
C ALA A 144 20.72 -16.04 9.84
N GLU A 145 20.72 -17.20 10.52
CA GLU A 145 19.55 -18.07 10.66
C GLU A 145 18.51 -17.54 11.65
N GLN A 146 18.82 -16.47 12.40
CA GLN A 146 17.81 -15.84 13.23
C GLN A 146 16.95 -14.96 12.32
N GLY A 147 15.67 -15.29 12.14
CA GLY A 147 14.71 -14.38 11.51
C GLY A 147 14.61 -13.02 12.22
N PHE A 148 13.89 -12.08 11.61
CA PHE A 148 13.57 -10.79 12.19
C PHE A 148 12.82 -10.99 13.51
N CYS A 149 13.16 -10.19 14.52
CA CYS A 149 12.55 -10.28 15.84
C CYS A 149 12.08 -8.90 16.30
N ILE A 150 10.93 -8.86 16.96
CA ILE A 150 10.48 -7.65 17.65
C ILE A 150 10.49 -7.92 19.16
N SER A 151 10.94 -6.91 19.92
CA SER A 151 10.96 -6.97 21.37
C SER A 151 10.41 -5.69 21.98
N ASP A 152 9.78 -5.81 23.14
CA ASP A 152 9.32 -4.71 23.97
C ASP A 152 10.04 -4.71 25.33
N ARG A 153 9.57 -3.90 26.28
CA ARG A 153 10.17 -3.83 27.63
C ARG A 153 10.05 -5.13 28.45
N PHE A 154 9.20 -6.06 28.05
CA PHE A 154 8.95 -7.34 28.71
C PHE A 154 9.72 -8.50 28.05
N GLY A 155 10.26 -8.30 26.85
CA GLY A 155 11.12 -9.27 26.17
C GLY A 155 10.79 -9.42 24.69
N GLU A 156 11.13 -10.58 24.12
CA GLU A 156 10.74 -10.97 22.76
C GLU A 156 9.22 -11.11 22.67
N VAL A 157 8.62 -10.46 21.67
CA VAL A 157 7.18 -10.49 21.41
C VAL A 157 6.87 -11.49 20.31
N ASP A 158 7.57 -11.41 19.18
CA ASP A 158 7.36 -12.29 18.03
C ASP A 158 8.57 -12.31 17.09
N LYS A 159 8.61 -13.30 16.20
CA LYS A 159 9.70 -13.55 15.25
C LYS A 159 9.19 -14.13 13.93
N ASP A 160 9.73 -13.64 12.81
CA ASP A 160 9.42 -14.15 11.47
C ASP A 160 10.64 -14.09 10.55
N ASP A 161 10.66 -14.91 9.49
CA ASP A 161 11.71 -14.88 8.47
C ASP A 161 11.57 -13.68 7.52
N GLU A 162 10.37 -13.10 7.38
CA GLU A 162 10.10 -11.93 6.56
C GLU A 162 9.60 -10.75 7.42
N LEU A 163 10.31 -9.61 7.35
CA LEU A 163 9.99 -8.44 8.17
C LEU A 163 8.57 -7.89 7.97
N VAL A 164 8.07 -7.90 6.74
CA VAL A 164 6.70 -7.44 6.45
C VAL A 164 5.68 -8.33 7.15
N ASP A 165 5.92 -9.64 7.18
CA ASP A 165 5.00 -10.61 7.78
C ASP A 165 5.02 -10.49 9.30
N LEU A 166 6.21 -10.36 9.91
CA LEU A 166 6.36 -10.03 11.33
C LEU A 166 5.52 -8.80 11.73
N LEU A 167 5.78 -7.66 11.07
CA LEU A 167 5.11 -6.40 11.39
C LEU A 167 3.59 -6.47 11.15
N PHE A 168 3.17 -7.16 10.10
CA PHE A 168 1.76 -7.32 9.78
C PHE A 168 1.02 -8.20 10.78
N ASN A 169 1.62 -9.31 11.20
CA ASN A 169 1.04 -10.21 12.19
C ASN A 169 0.77 -9.48 13.51
N ILE A 170 1.75 -8.73 14.00
CA ILE A 170 1.59 -7.91 15.21
C ILE A 170 0.52 -6.85 15.00
N LEU A 171 0.52 -6.14 13.86
CA LEU A 171 -0.47 -5.11 13.59
C LEU A 171 -1.88 -5.70 13.58
N LYS A 172 -2.04 -6.86 12.94
CA LYS A 172 -3.31 -7.57 12.81
C LYS A 172 -3.94 -7.92 14.16
N GLU A 173 -3.15 -8.22 15.18
CA GLU A 173 -3.64 -8.46 16.54
C GLU A 173 -4.16 -7.19 17.24
N GLN A 174 -3.77 -6.01 16.74
CA GLN A 174 -4.17 -4.71 17.26
C GLN A 174 -5.30 -4.04 16.47
N LEU A 175 -5.71 -4.62 15.33
CA LEU A 175 -6.77 -4.12 14.45
C LEU A 175 -8.18 -4.53 14.91
#